data_AF-Q9ZH93-F1
#
_entry.id   AF-Q9ZH93-F1
#
_cell.length_a   1.000
_cell.length_b   1.000
_cell.length_c   1.000
_cell.angle_alpha   90.00
_cell.angle_beta   90.00
_cell.angle_gamma   90.00
#
_symmetry.space_group_name_H-M   'P 1'
#
loop_
_entity.id
_entity.type
_entity.pdbx_description
1 polymer ?
#
loop_
_entity_poly.entity_id
_entity_poly.type
_entity_poly.pdbx_seq_one_letter_code
_entity_poly.pdbx_strand_id
1 'polypeptide(L)'
;MIKYNKIILTLTLLASLLAACSLTGKARLESSVKDITNEIDKAIKAAKDAGVNTDAFTETQTGGKVAGSQIRDAKKLVADLTIEFLKATEEETITFKENGAGEDEFSGIYDLIYRTAEAVEKIGMKVKQAVEAAAKENPKTTANGIIEIVKVMKAKVENIKEKQTKNQK
;
A
#
# COMPACT_ATOMS: atom_id res chain seq x y z
N MET A 1 -15.95 3.82 23.14
CA MET A 1 -15.90 4.85 22.09
C MET A 1 -14.62 5.71 22.10
N ILE A 2 -14.05 6.05 23.27
CA ILE A 2 -12.90 6.99 23.37
C ILE A 2 -11.56 6.45 22.82
N LYS A 3 -11.32 5.13 22.87
CA LYS A 3 -10.08 4.51 22.33
C LYS A 3 -9.94 4.63 20.80
N TYR A 4 -11.05 4.59 20.07
CA TYR A 4 -11.06 4.51 18.61
C TYR A 4 -10.80 5.86 17.94
N ASN A 5 -11.30 6.96 18.52
CA ASN A 5 -10.95 8.31 18.06
C ASN A 5 -9.46 8.60 18.23
N LYS A 6 -8.81 8.08 19.28
CA LYS A 6 -7.36 8.24 19.44
C LYS A 6 -6.59 7.51 18.34
N ILE A 7 -6.95 6.29 17.97
CA ILE A 7 -6.25 5.54 16.89
C ILE A 7 -6.40 6.28 15.56
N ILE A 8 -7.62 6.69 15.20
CA ILE A 8 -7.88 7.46 13.96
C ILE A 8 -7.12 8.80 13.97
N LEU A 9 -7.14 9.55 15.09
CA LEU A 9 -6.39 10.82 15.22
C LEU A 9 -4.87 10.64 15.12
N THR A 10 -4.32 9.58 15.74
CA THR A 10 -2.87 9.34 15.72
C THR A 10 -2.39 8.96 14.31
N LEU A 11 -3.26 8.35 13.51
CA LEU A 11 -3.03 7.98 12.11
C LEU A 11 -3.13 9.17 11.15
N THR A 12 -4.06 10.10 11.39
CA THR A 12 -4.15 11.34 10.59
C THR A 12 -2.88 12.18 10.76
N LEU A 13 -2.26 12.12 11.94
CA LEU A 13 -0.99 12.77 12.23
C LEU A 13 0.20 12.20 11.44
N LEU A 14 0.16 10.92 11.05
CA LEU A 14 1.22 10.27 10.28
C LEU A 14 1.13 10.56 8.78
N ALA A 15 -0.08 10.74 8.24
CA ALA A 15 -0.27 11.29 6.89
C ALA A 15 0.34 12.71 6.77
N SER A 16 0.31 13.50 7.85
CA SER A 16 1.05 14.77 7.92
C SER A 16 2.57 14.62 8.12
N LEU A 17 3.09 13.48 8.59
CA LEU A 17 4.54 13.22 8.63
C LEU A 17 5.12 12.91 7.25
N LEU A 18 4.34 12.28 6.34
CA LEU A 18 4.71 12.11 4.93
C LEU A 18 4.85 13.46 4.18
N ALA A 19 4.27 14.53 4.74
CA ALA A 19 4.36 15.91 4.25
C ALA A 19 5.44 16.76 4.95
N ALA A 20 6.01 16.29 6.07
CA ALA A 20 6.94 17.06 6.88
C ALA A 20 8.20 16.25 7.25
N CYS A 21 9.10 16.04 6.29
CA CYS A 21 10.51 15.77 6.55
C CYS A 21 11.36 16.05 5.29
N SER A 22 12.57 16.53 5.51
CA SER A 22 13.60 16.95 4.53
C SER A 22 14.18 15.81 3.66
N LEU A 23 13.37 14.78 3.36
CA LEU A 23 13.78 13.55 2.67
C LEU A 23 13.19 13.54 1.26
N THR A 24 14.04 13.57 0.24
CA THR A 24 13.67 13.47 -1.19
C THR A 24 14.18 12.15 -1.78
N GLY A 25 13.64 11.72 -2.93
CA GLY A 25 14.13 10.56 -3.66
C GLY A 25 13.94 9.22 -2.94
N LYS A 26 14.86 8.28 -3.16
CA LYS A 26 14.76 6.87 -2.74
C LYS A 26 14.54 6.69 -1.24
N ALA A 27 15.17 7.55 -0.42
CA ALA A 27 15.04 7.51 1.03
C ALA A 27 13.59 7.84 1.49
N ARG A 28 12.89 8.75 0.79
CA ARG A 28 11.48 9.04 1.05
C ARG A 28 10.58 7.86 0.75
N LEU A 29 10.84 7.17 -0.36
CA LEU A 29 10.09 5.97 -0.76
C LEU A 29 10.35 4.82 0.22
N GLU A 30 11.60 4.60 0.63
CA GLU A 30 11.96 3.59 1.64
C GLU A 30 11.28 3.85 2.99
N SER A 31 11.23 5.10 3.44
CA SER A 31 10.49 5.48 4.65
C SER A 31 9.00 5.19 4.49
N SER A 32 8.40 5.54 3.35
CA SER A 32 6.99 5.27 3.07
C SER A 32 6.66 3.77 3.10
N VAL A 33 7.53 2.90 2.56
CA VAL A 33 7.36 1.44 2.65
C VAL A 33 7.41 0.96 4.10
N LYS A 34 8.32 1.52 4.91
CA LYS A 34 8.40 1.21 6.33
C LYS A 34 7.14 1.63 7.07
N ASP A 35 6.61 2.81 6.77
CA ASP A 35 5.39 3.32 7.39
C ASP A 35 4.17 2.46 7.02
N ILE A 36 4.02 2.08 5.74
CA ILE A 36 2.97 1.14 5.30
C ILE A 36 3.10 -0.20 6.03
N THR A 37 4.32 -0.75 6.11
CA THR A 37 4.56 -2.03 6.79
C THR A 37 4.20 -1.95 8.28
N ASN A 38 4.60 -0.87 8.94
CA ASN A 38 4.28 -0.64 10.35
C ASN A 38 2.76 -0.53 10.56
N GLU A 39 2.04 0.16 9.68
CA GLU A 39 0.59 0.31 9.78
C GLU A 39 -0.15 -1.01 9.50
N ILE A 40 0.35 -1.82 8.57
CA ILE A 40 -0.13 -3.19 8.35
C ILE A 40 0.06 -4.03 9.62
N ASP A 41 1.24 -3.99 10.23
CA ASP A 41 1.53 -4.77 11.44
C ASP A 41 0.66 -4.32 12.62
N LYS A 42 0.43 -3.00 12.79
CA LYS A 42 -0.52 -2.46 13.78
C LYS A 42 -1.95 -2.93 13.52
N ALA A 43 -2.41 -2.91 12.27
CA ALA A 43 -3.74 -3.35 11.89
C ALA A 43 -3.95 -4.85 12.14
N ILE A 44 -2.96 -5.68 11.79
CA ILE A 44 -2.97 -7.13 12.07
C ILE A 44 -3.02 -7.37 13.57
N LYS A 45 -2.19 -6.66 14.36
CA LYS A 45 -2.18 -6.79 15.81
C LYS A 45 -3.52 -6.41 16.43
N ALA A 46 -4.09 -5.28 16.03
CA ALA A 46 -5.40 -4.84 16.53
C ALA A 46 -6.53 -5.83 16.18
N ALA A 47 -6.49 -6.45 15.00
CA ALA A 47 -7.44 -7.50 14.63
C ALA A 47 -7.28 -8.76 15.51
N LYS A 48 -6.05 -9.22 15.73
CA LYS A 48 -5.75 -10.34 16.64
C LYS A 48 -6.25 -10.06 18.06
N ASP A 49 -5.97 -8.87 18.58
CA ASP A 49 -6.39 -8.43 19.93
C ASP A 49 -7.93 -8.37 20.06
N ALA A 50 -8.63 -8.16 18.94
CA ALA A 50 -10.10 -8.19 18.88
C ALA A 50 -10.70 -9.60 18.68
N GLY A 51 -9.87 -10.65 18.71
CA GLY A 51 -10.31 -12.04 18.54
C GLY A 51 -10.63 -12.43 17.10
N VAL A 52 -10.20 -11.63 16.12
CA VAL A 52 -10.38 -11.94 14.70
C VAL A 52 -9.40 -13.04 14.30
N ASN A 53 -9.90 -14.13 13.70
CA ASN A 53 -9.03 -15.12 13.06
C ASN A 53 -8.36 -14.49 11.84
N THR A 54 -7.10 -14.08 12.00
CA THR A 54 -6.34 -13.43 10.94
C THR A 54 -5.92 -14.38 9.82
N ASP A 55 -6.01 -15.69 10.01
CA ASP A 55 -5.74 -16.65 8.93
C ASP A 55 -6.80 -16.54 7.82
N ALA A 56 -8.03 -16.14 8.20
CA ALA A 56 -9.12 -15.80 7.27
C ALA A 56 -8.86 -14.55 6.42
N PHE A 57 -7.79 -13.77 6.67
CA PHE A 57 -7.37 -12.72 5.73
C PHE A 57 -6.96 -13.31 4.38
N THR A 58 -6.43 -14.54 4.35
CA THR A 58 -5.81 -15.15 3.16
C THR A 58 -6.68 -16.22 2.49
N GLU A 59 -7.60 -16.83 3.25
CA GLU A 59 -8.52 -17.87 2.79
C GLU A 59 -9.65 -17.29 1.93
N THR A 60 -9.36 -17.10 0.64
CA THR A 60 -10.31 -17.09 -0.48
C THR A 60 -11.37 -15.98 -0.60
N GLN A 61 -11.70 -15.19 0.42
CA GLN A 61 -12.81 -14.23 0.33
C GLN A 61 -12.36 -12.77 0.56
N THR A 62 -11.97 -12.12 -0.53
CA THR A 62 -11.79 -10.65 -0.59
C THR A 62 -13.13 -9.89 -0.54
N GLY A 63 -14.27 -10.59 -0.54
CA GLY A 63 -15.61 -10.02 -0.46
C GLY A 63 -16.04 -9.68 0.97
N GLY A 64 -16.65 -8.51 1.16
CA GLY A 64 -17.06 -7.98 2.47
C GLY A 64 -18.13 -8.78 3.21
N LYS A 65 -18.62 -9.89 2.65
CA LYS A 65 -19.58 -10.81 3.29
C LYS A 65 -18.96 -11.66 4.40
N VAL A 66 -17.64 -11.81 4.41
CA VAL A 66 -16.92 -12.79 5.26
C VAL A 66 -15.98 -12.09 6.23
N ALA A 67 -15.56 -10.88 5.85
CA ALA A 67 -14.79 -9.98 6.69
C ALA A 67 -15.71 -9.16 7.59
N GLY A 68 -15.56 -9.31 8.92
CA GLY A 68 -16.18 -8.39 9.89
C GLY A 68 -15.80 -6.93 9.65
N SER A 69 -16.57 -5.99 10.19
CA SER A 69 -16.37 -4.53 10.00
C SER A 69 -14.93 -4.08 10.26
N GLN A 70 -14.27 -4.65 11.26
CA GLN A 70 -12.89 -4.35 11.64
C GLN A 70 -11.87 -4.70 10.54
N ILE A 71 -11.98 -5.87 9.90
CA ILE A 71 -11.12 -6.27 8.77
C ILE A 71 -11.28 -5.30 7.60
N ARG A 72 -12.52 -4.87 7.36
CA ARG A 72 -12.84 -4.00 6.23
C ARG A 72 -12.27 -2.60 6.41
N ASP A 73 -12.37 -2.04 7.61
CA ASP A 73 -11.83 -0.72 7.91
C ASP A 73 -10.29 -0.74 7.91
N ALA A 74 -9.66 -1.81 8.41
CA ALA A 74 -8.22 -2.02 8.25
C ALA A 74 -7.79 -2.06 6.77
N LYS A 75 -8.50 -2.81 5.92
CA LYS A 75 -8.23 -2.86 4.47
C LYS A 75 -8.41 -1.50 3.78
N LYS A 76 -9.39 -0.69 4.19
CA LYS A 76 -9.58 0.67 3.63
C LYS A 76 -8.41 1.58 4.00
N LEU A 77 -8.01 1.59 5.28
CA LEU A 77 -6.89 2.39 5.75
C LEU A 77 -5.58 2.02 5.03
N VAL A 78 -5.26 0.73 4.97
CA VAL A 78 -4.06 0.27 4.26
C VAL A 78 -4.14 0.59 2.77
N ALA A 79 -5.32 0.49 2.15
CA ALA A 79 -5.50 0.91 0.76
C ALA A 79 -5.24 2.42 0.57
N ASP A 80 -5.68 3.28 1.48
CA ASP A 80 -5.43 4.72 1.42
C ASP A 80 -3.93 5.05 1.49
N LEU A 81 -3.23 4.50 2.48
CA LEU A 81 -1.78 4.65 2.62
C LEU A 81 -1.02 4.12 1.39
N THR A 82 -1.47 2.97 0.85
CA THR A 82 -0.86 2.38 -0.34
C THR A 82 -1.08 3.27 -1.57
N ILE A 83 -2.26 3.87 -1.73
CA ILE A 83 -2.55 4.81 -2.84
C ILE A 83 -1.68 6.06 -2.74
N GLU A 84 -1.48 6.60 -1.53
CA GLU A 84 -0.61 7.76 -1.30
C GLU A 84 0.85 7.44 -1.62
N PHE A 85 1.36 6.29 -1.16
CA PHE A 85 2.69 5.80 -1.53
C PHE A 85 2.86 5.65 -3.04
N LEU A 86 1.87 5.08 -3.74
CA LEU A 86 1.94 4.88 -5.18
C LEU A 86 1.93 6.22 -5.95
N LYS A 87 1.18 7.22 -5.47
CA LYS A 87 1.25 8.59 -6.03
C LYS A 87 2.63 9.21 -5.84
N ALA A 88 3.18 9.13 -4.62
CA ALA A 88 4.52 9.63 -4.35
C ALA A 88 5.58 8.89 -5.19
N THR A 89 5.41 7.58 -5.40
CA THR A 89 6.29 6.78 -6.26
C THR A 89 6.23 7.25 -7.72
N GLU A 90 5.03 7.54 -8.25
CA GLU A 90 4.84 8.07 -9.60
C GLU A 90 5.54 9.44 -9.75
N GLU A 91 5.33 10.36 -8.81
CA GLU A 91 5.95 11.69 -8.80
C GLU A 91 7.49 11.61 -8.74
N GLU A 92 8.05 10.86 -7.78
CA GLU A 92 9.49 10.71 -7.62
C GLU A 92 10.14 9.99 -8.83
N THR A 93 9.42 9.05 -9.46
CA THR A 93 9.90 8.37 -10.68
C THR A 93 10.05 9.34 -11.85
N ILE A 94 9.11 10.29 -12.00
CA ILE A 94 9.20 11.35 -13.01
C ILE A 94 10.41 12.24 -12.73
N THR A 95 10.58 12.69 -11.48
CA THR A 95 11.73 13.51 -11.09
C THR A 95 13.07 12.79 -11.31
N PHE A 96 13.16 11.49 -11.02
CA PHE A 96 14.36 10.71 -11.29
C PHE A 96 14.69 10.60 -12.78
N LYS A 97 13.66 10.42 -13.62
CA LYS A 97 13.82 10.43 -15.08
C LYS A 97 14.40 11.76 -15.56
N GLU A 98 13.88 12.89 -15.05
CA GLU A 98 14.34 14.23 -15.41
C GLU A 98 15.78 14.50 -14.95
N ASN A 99 16.19 13.91 -13.83
CA ASN A 99 17.54 14.03 -13.28
C ASN A 99 18.54 13.00 -13.84
N GLY A 100 18.15 12.19 -14.82
CA GLY A 100 19.04 11.24 -15.49
C GLY A 100 19.40 10.00 -14.66
N ALA A 101 18.49 9.54 -13.80
CA ALA A 101 18.66 8.31 -13.04
C ALA A 101 18.88 7.07 -13.94
N GLY A 102 19.66 6.11 -13.46
CA GLY A 102 20.02 4.89 -14.15
C GLY A 102 19.09 3.72 -13.87
N GLU A 103 19.42 2.58 -14.47
CA GLU A 103 18.65 1.34 -14.36
C GLU A 103 18.57 0.80 -12.91
N ASP A 104 19.64 1.00 -12.13
CA ASP A 104 19.74 0.56 -10.74
C ASP A 104 18.77 1.32 -9.84
N GLU A 105 18.62 2.63 -10.04
CA GLU A 105 17.66 3.44 -9.29
C GLU A 105 16.22 2.99 -9.57
N PHE A 106 15.87 2.77 -10.85
CA PHE A 106 14.53 2.30 -11.20
C PHE A 106 14.25 0.90 -10.68
N SER A 107 15.24 0.00 -10.73
CA SER A 107 15.12 -1.34 -10.13
C SER A 107 14.89 -1.25 -8.62
N GLY A 108 15.58 -0.33 -7.94
CA GLY A 108 15.35 -0.07 -6.52
C GLY A 108 13.94 0.44 -6.22
N ILE A 109 13.34 1.25 -7.09
CA ILE A 109 11.94 1.68 -6.96
C ILE A 109 10.99 0.51 -7.17
N TYR A 110 11.25 -0.35 -8.15
CA TYR A 110 10.47 -1.57 -8.35
C TYR A 110 10.47 -2.45 -7.09
N ASP A 111 11.62 -2.63 -6.45
CA ASP A 111 11.72 -3.42 -5.22
C ASP A 111 10.82 -2.86 -4.11
N LEU A 112 10.70 -1.54 -4.00
CA LEU A 112 9.80 -0.89 -3.03
C LEU A 112 8.33 -1.14 -3.34
N ILE A 113 7.94 -1.08 -4.63
CA ILE A 113 6.59 -1.41 -5.08
C ILE A 113 6.28 -2.88 -4.76
N TYR A 114 7.20 -3.79 -5.09
CA TYR A 114 7.04 -5.22 -4.86
C TYR A 114 6.96 -5.57 -3.37
N ARG A 115 7.83 -4.99 -2.53
CA ARG A 115 7.78 -5.18 -1.07
C ARG A 115 6.48 -4.64 -0.46
N THR A 116 5.97 -3.53 -0.97
CA THR A 116 4.66 -2.99 -0.56
C THR A 116 3.54 -3.95 -0.94
N ALA A 117 3.59 -4.52 -2.15
CA ALA A 117 2.64 -5.53 -2.60
C ALA A 117 2.63 -6.78 -1.69
N GLU A 118 3.81 -7.26 -1.29
CA GLU A 118 3.94 -8.35 -0.32
C GLU A 118 3.39 -7.98 1.07
N ALA A 119 3.66 -6.76 1.52
CA ALA A 119 3.18 -6.29 2.81
C ALA A 119 1.65 -6.28 2.86
N VAL A 120 0.98 -5.70 1.86
CA VAL A 120 -0.49 -5.58 1.86
C VAL A 120 -1.18 -6.94 1.65
N GLU A 121 -0.49 -7.93 1.07
CA GLU A 121 -1.02 -9.30 0.97
C GLU A 121 -1.22 -9.97 2.33
N LYS A 122 -0.45 -9.57 3.36
CA LYS A 122 -0.61 -10.08 4.74
C LYS A 122 -2.01 -9.83 5.32
N ILE A 123 -2.72 -8.81 4.83
CA ILE A 123 -4.10 -8.52 5.21
C ILE A 123 -5.11 -8.94 4.12
N GLY A 124 -4.70 -9.76 3.17
CA GLY A 124 -5.55 -10.30 2.12
C GLY A 124 -5.78 -9.39 0.92
N MET A 125 -5.00 -8.32 0.77
CA MET A 125 -5.05 -7.48 -0.44
C MET A 125 -4.18 -8.10 -1.53
N LYS A 126 -4.76 -9.03 -2.31
CA LYS A 126 -4.08 -9.77 -3.37
C LYS A 126 -3.72 -8.88 -4.57
N VAL A 127 -2.59 -8.19 -4.48
CA VAL A 127 -2.09 -7.25 -5.50
C VAL A 127 -0.75 -7.68 -6.10
N LYS A 128 0.02 -8.56 -5.42
CA LYS A 128 1.37 -8.96 -5.85
C LYS A 128 1.37 -9.59 -7.24
N GLN A 129 0.44 -10.50 -7.51
CA GLN A 129 0.30 -11.13 -8.83
C GLN A 129 0.06 -10.12 -9.95
N ALA A 130 -0.66 -9.02 -9.67
CA ALA A 130 -0.89 -7.96 -10.66
C ALA A 130 0.40 -7.16 -10.93
N VAL A 131 1.19 -6.88 -9.89
CA VAL A 131 2.50 -6.24 -10.00
C VAL A 131 3.48 -7.13 -10.79
N GLU A 132 3.54 -8.42 -10.48
CA GLU A 132 4.37 -9.39 -11.19
C GLU A 132 4.00 -9.51 -12.67
N ALA A 133 2.70 -9.54 -12.97
CA ALA A 133 2.23 -9.57 -14.36
C ALA A 133 2.60 -8.28 -15.11
N ALA A 134 2.39 -7.11 -14.49
CA ALA A 134 2.76 -5.83 -15.09
C ALA A 134 4.27 -5.74 -15.36
N ALA A 135 5.09 -6.27 -14.46
CA ALA A 135 6.55 -6.26 -14.57
C ALA A 135 7.12 -7.24 -15.62
N LYS A 136 6.32 -8.17 -16.14
CA LYS A 136 6.69 -8.99 -17.31
C LYS A 136 6.55 -8.21 -18.61
N GLU A 137 5.50 -7.38 -18.69
CA GLU A 137 5.19 -6.57 -19.87
C GLU A 137 5.93 -5.22 -19.89
N ASN A 138 6.43 -4.76 -18.73
CA ASN A 138 7.03 -3.44 -18.56
C ASN A 138 8.44 -3.54 -17.94
N PRO A 139 9.47 -2.91 -18.51
CA PRO A 139 10.83 -2.96 -17.97
C PRO A 139 10.93 -2.31 -16.58
N LYS A 140 11.42 -3.08 -15.60
CA LYS A 140 11.64 -2.64 -14.21
C LYS A 140 12.80 -1.65 -14.05
N THR A 141 13.60 -1.48 -15.10
CA THR A 141 14.80 -0.63 -15.14
C THR A 141 14.54 0.72 -15.80
N THR A 142 13.28 1.08 -16.10
CA THR A 142 12.95 2.33 -16.78
C THR A 142 11.83 3.08 -16.08
N ALA A 143 11.90 4.41 -16.08
CA ALA A 143 10.84 5.27 -15.53
C ALA A 143 9.45 4.94 -16.08
N ASN A 144 9.32 4.78 -17.40
CA ASN A 144 8.04 4.49 -18.03
C ASN A 144 7.50 3.12 -17.57
N GLY A 145 8.35 2.11 -17.49
CA GLY A 145 7.92 0.79 -17.02
C GLY A 145 7.50 0.80 -15.54
N ILE A 146 8.22 1.54 -14.68
CA ILE A 146 7.83 1.76 -13.29
C ILE A 146 6.45 2.43 -13.18
N ILE A 147 6.22 3.50 -13.94
CA ILE A 147 4.94 4.23 -13.93
C ILE A 147 3.77 3.31 -14.32
N GLU A 148 3.93 2.45 -15.33
CA GLU A 148 2.89 1.50 -15.72
C GLU A 148 2.62 0.43 -14.64
N ILE A 149 3.67 -0.06 -13.98
CA ILE A 149 3.53 -1.00 -12.85
C ILE A 149 2.78 -0.33 -11.68
N VAL A 150 3.12 0.93 -11.37
CA VAL A 150 2.44 1.74 -10.34
C VAL A 150 0.95 1.89 -10.65
N LYS A 151 0.59 2.23 -11.90
CA LYS A 151 -0.80 2.35 -12.33
C LYS A 151 -1.59 1.06 -12.14
N VAL A 152 -1.01 -0.08 -12.51
CA VAL A 152 -1.65 -1.41 -12.35
C VAL A 152 -1.91 -1.70 -10.86
N MET A 153 -0.91 -1.50 -10.01
CA MET A 153 -1.07 -1.72 -8.57
C MET A 153 -2.13 -0.79 -7.98
N LYS A 154 -2.09 0.50 -8.33
CA LYS A 154 -3.01 1.52 -7.83
C LYS A 154 -4.46 1.19 -8.19
N ALA A 155 -4.74 0.87 -9.46
CA ALA A 155 -6.07 0.48 -9.92
C ALA A 155 -6.60 -0.76 -9.16
N LYS A 156 -5.72 -1.73 -8.87
CA LYS A 156 -6.08 -2.92 -8.08
C LYS A 156 -6.43 -2.56 -6.64
N VAL A 157 -5.63 -1.71 -6.00
CA VAL A 157 -5.85 -1.25 -4.61
C VAL A 157 -7.14 -0.43 -4.52
N GLU A 158 -7.40 0.47 -5.47
CA GLU A 158 -8.64 1.24 -5.55
C GLU A 158 -9.87 0.35 -5.70
N ASN A 159 -9.80 -0.69 -6.55
CA ASN A 159 -10.89 -1.66 -6.68
C ASN A 159 -11.15 -2.44 -5.37
N ILE A 160 -10.08 -2.80 -4.65
CA ILE A 160 -10.21 -3.45 -3.34
C ILE A 160 -10.89 -2.50 -2.35
N LYS A 161 -10.44 -1.24 -2.25
CA LYS A 161 -11.03 -0.22 -1.38
C LYS A 161 -12.52 -0.04 -1.68
N GLU A 162 -12.87 0.09 -2.95
CA GLU A 162 -14.25 0.26 -3.40
C GLU A 162 -15.14 -0.91 -2.97
N LYS A 163 -14.66 -2.16 -3.12
CA LYS A 163 -15.35 -3.37 -2.63
C LYS A 163 -15.55 -3.37 -1.12
N GLN A 164 -14.58 -2.84 -0.35
CA GLN A 164 -14.71 -2.73 1.10
C GLN A 164 -15.69 -1.63 1.52
N THR A 165 -15.89 -0.59 0.70
CA THR A 165 -16.87 0.47 0.95
C THR A 165 -18.29 0.04 0.55
N LYS A 166 -18.48 -0.55 -0.63
CA LYS A 166 -19.80 -0.94 -1.15
C LYS A 166 -20.48 -2.07 -0.36
N ASN A 167 -19.72 -3.00 0.22
CA ASN A 167 -20.26 -4.12 1.00
C ASN A 167 -20.74 -3.72 2.43
N GLN A 168 -21.07 -2.45 2.70
CA GLN A 168 -21.64 -2.00 3.98
C GLN A 168 -23.15 -2.26 4.13
N LYS A 169 -23.80 -2.88 3.12
CA LYS A 169 -25.21 -3.28 3.17
C LYS A 169 -25.38 -4.73 3.58
#